data_AF-A0A1Q5TCE7-F1
#
_entry.id   AF-A0A1Q5TCE7-F1
#
_cell.length_a   1.000
_cell.length_b   1.000
_cell.length_c   1.000
_cell.angle_alpha   90.00
_cell.angle_beta   90.00
_cell.angle_gamma   90.00
#
_symmetry.space_group_name_H-M   'P 1'
#
loop_
_entity.id
_entity.type
_entity.pdbx_description
1 polymer ?
#
loop_
_entity_poly.entity_id
_entity_poly.type
_entity_poly.pdbx_seq_one_letter_code
_entity_poly.pdbx_strand_id
1 'polypeptide(L)'
;MKLTLLTMLSALSVTWAIPFTSGADNVLARRDAECDFCKDVNGRMIQEIGNFRTEEKIVSTLENICSLYKRSEQSKCDNFIEKNANELIHILVEESDPSAACTLLGSCV
;
A
#
# COMPACT_ATOMS: atom_id res chain seq x y z
N MET A 1 -14.58 46.01 32.39
CA MET A 1 -14.46 46.38 30.97
C MET A 1 -12.99 46.65 30.63
N LYS A 2 -12.21 45.57 30.50
CA LYS A 2 -10.81 45.50 30.07
C LYS A 2 -10.59 44.06 29.66
N LEU A 3 -11.04 43.71 28.45
CA LEU A 3 -11.12 42.33 27.97
C LEU A 3 -10.57 42.22 26.54
N THR A 4 -9.35 42.69 26.30
CA THR A 4 -8.62 42.47 25.03
C THR A 4 -7.09 42.42 25.18
N LEU A 5 -6.54 42.47 26.40
CA LEU A 5 -5.08 42.54 26.62
C LEU A 5 -4.46 41.30 27.26
N LEU A 6 -5.21 40.21 27.46
CA LEU A 6 -4.74 38.98 28.13
C LEU A 6 -4.48 37.79 27.19
N THR A 7 -4.71 37.92 25.89
CA THR A 7 -4.53 36.80 24.94
C THR A 7 -3.15 36.77 24.27
N MET A 8 -2.23 37.67 24.61
CA MET A 8 -0.88 37.73 24.01
C MET A 8 0.22 37.04 24.85
N LEU A 9 -0.13 36.35 25.95
CA LEU A 9 0.84 35.69 26.84
C LEU A 9 0.77 34.16 26.83
N SER A 10 0.01 33.55 25.93
CA SER A 10 -0.10 32.09 25.81
C SER A 10 0.44 31.53 24.50
N ALA A 11 1.50 32.14 23.96
CA ALA A 11 2.49 31.35 23.24
C ALA A 11 3.36 30.68 24.31
N LEU A 12 2.96 29.48 24.76
CA LEU A 12 3.75 28.42 25.42
C LEU A 12 2.86 27.41 26.19
N SER A 13 1.77 26.89 25.59
CA SER A 13 1.18 25.58 25.91
C SER A 13 -0.15 25.40 25.17
N VAL A 14 -0.05 24.87 23.95
CA VAL A 14 -1.14 24.56 23.04
C VAL A 14 -1.88 23.29 23.52
N THR A 15 -3.21 23.32 23.42
CA THR A 15 -4.18 22.20 23.29
C THR A 15 -4.37 21.17 24.41
N TRP A 16 -5.42 21.36 25.20
CA TRP A 16 -6.11 20.26 25.91
C TRP A 16 -7.51 19.92 25.35
N ALA A 17 -7.91 20.50 24.21
CA ALA A 17 -9.25 20.31 23.65
C ALA A 17 -9.33 20.32 22.10
N ILE A 18 -8.21 20.22 21.39
CA ILE A 18 -8.20 19.90 19.96
C ILE A 18 -7.46 18.57 19.84
N PRO A 19 -8.08 17.48 19.34
CA PRO A 19 -7.31 16.41 18.75
C PRO A 19 -6.72 16.97 17.46
N PHE A 20 -5.57 17.63 17.55
CA PHE A 20 -4.78 17.95 16.38
C PHE A 20 -4.18 16.62 15.90
N THR A 21 -5.00 15.81 15.21
CA THR A 21 -4.49 14.69 14.43
C THR A 21 -3.66 15.31 13.33
N SER A 22 -2.35 15.29 13.52
CA SER A 22 -1.43 15.68 12.47
C SER A 22 -1.66 14.74 11.29
N GLY A 23 -1.79 15.26 10.07
CA GLY A 23 -1.91 14.43 8.86
C GLY A 23 -0.67 13.59 8.55
N ALA A 24 0.24 13.39 9.50
CA ALA A 24 1.41 12.53 9.40
C ALA A 24 1.13 11.13 9.97
N ASP A 25 0.30 11.01 11.01
CA ASP A 25 0.00 9.74 11.68
C ASP A 25 -0.80 8.79 10.76
N ASN A 26 -1.68 9.35 9.92
CA ASN A 26 -2.48 8.59 8.96
C ASN A 26 -1.71 8.24 7.67
N VAL A 27 -0.63 8.95 7.34
CA VAL A 27 0.18 8.70 6.14
C VAL A 27 1.05 7.46 6.31
N LEU A 28 1.65 7.26 7.49
CA LEU A 28 2.41 6.05 7.79
C LEU A 28 1.50 4.81 7.76
N ALA A 29 0.38 4.86 8.49
CA ALA A 29 -0.60 3.75 8.49
C ALA A 29 -1.12 3.42 7.09
N ARG A 30 -1.31 4.43 6.23
CA ARG A 30 -1.70 4.22 4.84
C ARG A 30 -0.59 3.55 4.03
N ARG A 31 0.65 4.02 4.16
CA ARG A 31 1.79 3.41 3.45
C ARG A 31 2.04 1.98 3.90
N ASP A 32 1.94 1.70 5.19
CA ASP A 32 2.05 0.35 5.72
C ASP A 32 0.96 -0.55 5.13
N ALA A 33 -0.29 -0.08 5.09
CA ALA A 33 -1.40 -0.82 4.48
C ALA A 33 -1.25 -1.02 2.95
N GLU A 34 -0.61 -0.09 2.24
CA GLU A 34 -0.28 -0.22 0.82
C GLU A 34 0.85 -1.25 0.61
N CYS A 35 1.90 -1.20 1.44
CA CYS A 35 3.00 -2.16 1.42
C CYS A 35 2.53 -3.59 1.75
N ASP A 36 1.74 -3.75 2.82
CA ASP A 36 1.21 -5.04 3.24
C ASP A 36 0.31 -5.67 2.18
N PHE A 37 -0.54 -4.85 1.55
CA PHE A 37 -1.40 -5.32 0.47
C PHE A 37 -0.58 -5.75 -0.75
N CYS A 38 0.43 -4.97 -1.14
CA CYS A 38 1.32 -5.34 -2.22
C CYS A 38 1.99 -6.69 -1.94
N LYS A 39 2.49 -6.90 -0.72
CA LYS A 39 3.18 -8.14 -0.31
C LYS A 39 2.23 -9.34 -0.34
N ASP A 40 0.99 -9.17 0.12
CA ASP A 40 -0.01 -10.24 0.07
C ASP A 40 -0.33 -10.65 -1.38
N VAL A 41 -0.59 -9.68 -2.28
CA VAL A 41 -0.86 -9.98 -3.70
C VAL A 41 0.35 -10.66 -4.36
N ASN A 42 1.56 -10.12 -4.19
CA ASN A 42 2.78 -10.70 -4.77
C ASN A 42 3.11 -12.08 -4.19
N GLY A 43 2.92 -12.29 -2.89
CA GLY A 43 3.10 -13.59 -2.26
C GLY A 43 2.21 -14.67 -2.87
N ARG A 44 0.93 -14.34 -3.12
CA ARG A 44 0.00 -15.24 -3.80
C ARG A 44 0.40 -15.48 -5.25
N MET A 45 0.79 -14.44 -5.99
CA MET A 45 1.24 -14.61 -7.38
C MET A 45 2.46 -15.53 -7.49
N ILE A 46 3.47 -15.31 -6.64
CA ILE A 46 4.68 -16.14 -6.58
C ILE A 46 4.33 -17.60 -6.27
N GLN A 47 3.38 -17.82 -5.36
CA GLN A 47 2.88 -19.16 -5.05
C GLN A 47 2.18 -19.82 -6.24
N GLU A 48 1.31 -19.08 -6.96
CA GLU A 48 0.57 -19.57 -8.12
C GLU A 48 1.45 -19.80 -9.37
N ILE A 49 2.53 -19.03 -9.52
CA ILE A 49 3.50 -19.16 -10.61
C ILE A 49 4.45 -20.34 -10.35
N GLY A 50 4.96 -20.46 -9.11
CA GLY A 50 5.93 -21.49 -8.75
C GLY A 50 7.32 -21.28 -9.37
N ASN A 51 8.04 -22.38 -9.61
CA ASN A 51 9.45 -22.36 -10.02
C ASN A 51 9.65 -22.13 -11.53
N PHE A 52 8.70 -22.57 -12.36
CA PHE A 52 8.81 -22.47 -13.82
C PHE A 52 8.09 -21.22 -14.30
N ARG A 53 8.82 -20.11 -14.28
CA ARG A 53 8.29 -18.79 -14.61
C ARG A 53 8.38 -18.56 -16.11
N THR A 54 7.22 -18.62 -16.78
CA THR A 54 7.08 -18.18 -18.17
C THR A 54 6.22 -16.93 -18.19
N GLU A 55 6.43 -16.08 -19.18
CA GLU A 55 5.60 -14.88 -19.38
C GLU A 55 4.12 -15.25 -19.48
N GLU A 56 3.78 -16.30 -20.23
CA GLU A 56 2.41 -16.82 -20.34
C GLU A 56 1.81 -17.20 -18.97
N LYS A 57 2.57 -17.88 -18.11
CA LYS A 57 2.10 -18.26 -16.78
C LYS A 57 1.92 -17.03 -15.88
N ILE A 58 2.82 -16.05 -15.98
CA ILE A 58 2.72 -14.80 -15.21
C ILE A 58 1.48 -14.01 -15.63
N VAL A 59 1.26 -13.83 -16.94
CA VAL A 59 0.08 -13.15 -17.48
C VAL A 59 -1.20 -13.85 -17.03
N SER A 60 -1.27 -15.17 -17.17
CA SER A 60 -2.42 -15.95 -16.71
C SER A 60 -2.65 -15.81 -15.19
N THR A 61 -1.59 -15.75 -14.38
CA THR A 61 -1.72 -15.50 -12.95
C THR A 61 -2.26 -14.09 -12.68
N LEU A 62 -1.76 -13.05 -13.36
CA LEU A 62 -2.25 -11.67 -13.20
C LEU A 62 -3.76 -11.54 -13.52
N GLU A 63 -4.24 -12.24 -14.55
CA GLU A 63 -5.67 -12.27 -14.93
C GLU A 63 -6.56 -12.92 -13.86
N ASN A 64 -6.02 -13.84 -13.06
CA ASN A 64 -6.82 -14.69 -12.17
C ASN A 64 -6.61 -14.42 -10.68
N ILE A 65 -5.53 -13.74 -10.29
CA ILE A 65 -5.13 -13.60 -8.88
C ILE A 65 -6.20 -12.93 -8.02
N CYS A 66 -6.92 -11.96 -8.58
CA CYS A 66 -7.96 -11.23 -7.85
C CYS A 66 -9.18 -12.09 -7.52
N SER A 67 -9.40 -13.20 -8.23
CA SER A 67 -10.46 -14.16 -7.90
C SER A 67 -10.25 -14.87 -6.56
N LEU A 68 -9.02 -14.89 -6.04
CA LEU A 68 -8.68 -15.48 -4.74
C LEU A 68 -9.10 -14.59 -3.54
N TYR A 69 -9.46 -13.33 -3.80
CA TYR A 69 -9.89 -12.39 -2.77
C TYR A 69 -11.40 -12.46 -2.54
N LYS A 70 -11.82 -12.01 -1.34
CA LYS A 70 -13.24 -11.81 -1.04
C LYS A 70 -13.81 -10.74 -1.97
N ARG A 71 -15.11 -10.83 -2.27
CA ARG A 71 -15.82 -9.86 -3.12
C ARG A 71 -15.59 -8.40 -2.73
N SER A 72 -15.48 -8.09 -1.44
CA SER A 72 -15.22 -6.73 -0.93
C SER A 72 -13.82 -6.19 -1.28
N GLU A 73 -12.87 -7.07 -1.62
CA GLU A 73 -11.46 -6.74 -1.86
C GLU A 73 -11.06 -6.93 -3.33
N GLN A 74 -11.88 -7.60 -4.13
CA GLN A 74 -11.65 -7.82 -5.57
C GLN A 74 -11.35 -6.53 -6.30
N SER A 75 -12.20 -5.51 -6.17
CA SER A 75 -11.96 -4.21 -6.83
C SER A 75 -10.65 -3.55 -6.40
N LYS A 76 -10.20 -3.75 -5.14
CA LYS A 76 -8.89 -3.23 -4.70
C LYS A 76 -7.75 -3.98 -5.39
N CYS A 77 -7.87 -5.30 -5.55
CA CYS A 77 -6.92 -6.11 -6.28
C CYS A 77 -6.90 -5.77 -7.78
N ASP A 78 -8.08 -5.68 -8.42
CA ASP A 78 -8.19 -5.38 -9.85
C ASP A 78 -7.48 -4.05 -10.17
N ASN A 79 -7.76 -3.01 -9.38
CA ASN A 79 -7.08 -1.71 -9.52
C ASN A 79 -5.56 -1.80 -9.32
N PHE A 80 -5.09 -2.67 -8.42
CA PHE A 80 -3.67 -2.88 -8.21
C PHE A 80 -3.02 -3.60 -9.40
N ILE A 81 -3.65 -4.64 -9.94
CA ILE A 81 -3.14 -5.35 -11.11
C ILE A 81 -3.16 -4.44 -12.33
N GLU A 82 -4.27 -3.76 -12.62
CA GLU A 82 -4.39 -2.85 -13.76
C GLU A 82 -3.32 -1.75 -13.76
N LYS A 83 -3.02 -1.19 -12.59
CA LYS A 83 -2.00 -0.14 -12.45
C LYS A 83 -0.57 -0.65 -12.64
N ASN A 84 -0.30 -1.89 -12.23
CA ASN A 84 1.07 -2.41 -12.11
C ASN A 84 1.40 -3.57 -13.06
N ALA A 85 0.46 -4.04 -13.89
CA ALA A 85 0.60 -5.27 -14.69
C ALA A 85 1.89 -5.32 -15.52
N ASN A 86 2.23 -4.24 -16.23
CA ASN A 86 3.43 -4.18 -17.06
C ASN A 86 4.71 -4.39 -16.23
N GLU A 87 4.79 -3.72 -15.08
CA GLU A 87 5.94 -3.83 -14.18
C GLU A 87 5.97 -5.19 -13.48
N LEU A 88 4.81 -5.70 -13.07
CA LEU A 88 4.67 -7.02 -12.44
C LEU A 88 5.16 -8.15 -13.34
N ILE A 89 4.96 -8.07 -14.66
CA ILE A 89 5.48 -9.08 -15.58
C ILE A 89 7.01 -9.16 -15.46
N HIS A 90 7.70 -8.02 -15.51
CA HIS A 90 9.16 -7.98 -15.40
C HIS A 90 9.65 -8.39 -14.02
N ILE A 91 9.04 -7.86 -12.96
CA ILE A 91 9.42 -8.18 -11.56
C ILE A 91 9.23 -9.67 -11.28
N LEU A 92 8.10 -10.26 -11.68
CA LEU A 92 7.80 -11.65 -11.36
C LEU A 92 8.64 -12.65 -12.17
N VAL A 93 9.32 -12.24 -13.24
CA VAL A 93 10.31 -13.09 -13.91
C VAL A 93 11.57 -13.27 -13.04
N GLU A 94 12.00 -12.19 -12.36
CA GLU A 94 13.31 -12.14 -11.72
C GLU A 94 13.25 -12.27 -10.19
N GLU A 95 12.16 -11.81 -9.56
CA GLU A 95 12.05 -11.68 -8.12
C GLU A 95 11.00 -12.64 -7.52
N SER A 96 11.40 -13.33 -6.45
CA SER A 96 10.60 -14.31 -5.72
C SER A 96 10.28 -13.88 -4.29
N ASP A 97 10.90 -12.81 -3.80
CA ASP A 97 10.61 -12.22 -2.50
C ASP A 97 9.54 -11.12 -2.63
N PRO A 98 8.36 -11.27 -1.99
CA PRO A 98 7.29 -10.27 -2.06
C PRO A 98 7.70 -8.89 -1.52
N SER A 99 8.63 -8.82 -0.55
CA SER A 99 9.05 -7.53 0.01
C SER A 99 9.96 -6.78 -0.96
N ALA A 100 10.89 -7.48 -1.62
CA ALA A 100 11.73 -6.94 -2.67
C ALA A 100 10.89 -6.48 -3.87
N ALA A 101 9.97 -7.32 -4.34
CA ALA A 101 9.03 -6.97 -5.42
C ALA A 101 8.25 -5.68 -5.11
N CYS A 102 7.74 -5.54 -3.88
CA CYS A 102 7.00 -4.35 -3.47
C CYS A 102 7.87 -3.11 -3.24
N THR A 103 9.16 -3.30 -2.98
CA THR A 103 10.14 -2.21 -2.95
C THR A 103 10.44 -1.72 -4.37
N LEU A 104 10.58 -2.63 -5.34
CA LEU A 104 10.74 -2.31 -6.76
C LEU A 104 9.52 -1.56 -7.32
N LEU A 105 8.31 -1.94 -6.90
CA LEU A 105 7.07 -1.23 -7.21
C LEU A 105 6.90 0.12 -6.47
N GLY A 106 7.79 0.45 -5.52
CA GLY A 106 7.70 1.65 -4.70
C GLY A 106 6.55 1.67 -3.70
N SER A 107 5.92 0.51 -3.44
CA SER A 107 4.85 0.37 -2.45
C SER A 107 5.38 0.19 -1.02
N CYS A 108 6.62 -0.25 -0.88
CA CYS A 108 7.34 -0.35 0.39
C CYS A 108 8.59 0.55 0.35
N VAL A 109 8.93 1.15 1.50
CA VAL A 109 10.11 2.02 1.70
C VAL A 109 10.93 1.57 2.89
#